data_AF-A0A3E2UQ91-F1
#
_entry.id   AF-A0A3E2UQ91-F1
#
_cell.length_a   1.000
_cell.length_b   1.000
_cell.length_c   1.000
_cell.angle_alpha   90.00
_cell.angle_beta   90.00
_cell.angle_gamma   90.00
#
_symmetry.space_group_name_H-M   'P 1'
#
loop_
_entity.id
_entity.type
_entity.pdbx_description
1 polymer ?
#
loop_
_entity_poly.entity_id
_entity_poly.type
_entity_poly.pdbx_seq_one_letter_code
_entity_poly.pdbx_strand_id
1 'polypeptide(L)'
;MLDFAEKTDGNEADRTAEGFAKMFGSYFPPEFSITEGNAWMSTLNNSVQYVSVIRPGEKVAKLVKRMHYVSFVGMFRSDLFEGLCVGHAPKKCRICGKWFLTTNARHTKYCGGYAPGDKLHRTCRQIGNLKGREQRELADDHPLKQIYEKRLNTINRYIKRGALDADLAEAMKKLAKDKMLRALSNVAYAKGDYEKEMGQTALKKEALKVTYRYKQ
;
A
#
# COMPACT_ATOMS: atom_id res chain seq x y z
N MET A 1 -24.89 5.04 -4.86
CA MET A 1 -24.08 5.18 -3.61
C MET A 1 -22.91 4.21 -3.55
N LEU A 2 -23.10 2.91 -3.82
CA LEU A 2 -21.96 1.96 -3.84
C LEU A 2 -20.91 2.37 -4.87
N ASP A 3 -21.32 2.73 -6.09
CA ASP A 3 -20.38 3.12 -7.15
C ASP A 3 -19.61 4.40 -6.79
N PHE A 4 -20.23 5.33 -6.07
CA PHE A 4 -19.51 6.49 -5.52
C PHE A 4 -18.44 6.06 -4.52
N ALA A 5 -18.79 5.15 -3.59
CA ALA A 5 -17.81 4.62 -2.64
C ALA A 5 -16.66 3.87 -3.36
N GLU A 6 -16.94 3.16 -4.45
CA GLU A 6 -15.91 2.51 -5.27
C GLU A 6 -14.99 3.54 -5.97
N LYS A 7 -15.54 4.65 -6.48
CA LYS A 7 -14.72 5.77 -6.98
C LYS A 7 -13.81 6.33 -5.89
N THR A 8 -14.30 6.47 -4.65
CA THR A 8 -13.47 6.93 -3.52
C THR A 8 -12.43 5.89 -3.06
N ASP A 9 -12.62 4.59 -3.32
CA ASP A 9 -11.63 3.54 -3.01
C ASP A 9 -10.47 3.50 -4.03
N GLY A 10 -10.70 4.01 -5.24
CA GLY A 10 -9.74 4.00 -6.34
C GLY A 10 -8.35 4.55 -5.97
N ASN A 11 -7.30 3.97 -6.56
CA ASN A 11 -5.93 4.41 -6.30
C ASN A 11 -5.65 5.82 -6.84
N GLU A 12 -6.35 6.21 -7.90
CA GLU A 12 -6.24 7.53 -8.56
C GLU A 12 -7.10 8.61 -7.89
N ALA A 13 -7.92 8.24 -6.90
CA ALA A 13 -8.75 9.21 -6.20
C ALA A 13 -7.88 10.20 -5.43
N ASP A 14 -8.00 11.49 -5.73
CA ASP A 14 -7.49 12.56 -4.88
C ASP A 14 -8.26 12.53 -3.54
N ARG A 15 -7.55 12.13 -2.47
CA ARG A 15 -8.14 11.92 -1.14
C ARG A 15 -8.10 13.16 -0.24
N THR A 16 -7.85 14.33 -0.82
CA THR A 16 -8.05 15.60 -0.11
C THR A 16 -9.54 15.93 -0.03
N ALA A 17 -9.92 16.83 0.88
CA ALA A 17 -11.30 17.33 0.93
C ALA A 17 -11.71 17.97 -0.41
N GLU A 18 -10.80 18.70 -1.06
CA GLU A 18 -11.01 19.28 -2.40
C GLU A 18 -11.18 18.21 -3.48
N GLY A 19 -10.37 17.14 -3.45
CA GLY A 19 -10.49 16.00 -4.35
C GLY A 19 -11.84 15.32 -4.24
N PHE A 20 -12.32 15.09 -3.01
CA PHE A 20 -13.66 14.55 -2.78
C PHE A 20 -14.76 15.52 -3.20
N ALA A 21 -14.61 16.83 -3.00
CA ALA A 21 -15.58 17.81 -3.48
C ALA A 21 -15.72 17.81 -5.01
N LYS A 22 -14.60 17.74 -5.75
CA LYS A 22 -14.60 17.60 -7.22
C LYS A 22 -15.26 16.29 -7.67
N MET A 23 -14.92 15.18 -7.01
CA MET A 23 -15.55 13.89 -7.28
C MET A 23 -17.05 13.89 -6.98
N PHE A 24 -17.45 14.55 -5.90
CA PHE A 24 -18.86 14.69 -5.51
C PHE A 24 -19.65 15.47 -6.55
N GLY A 25 -19.17 16.64 -6.97
CA GLY A 25 -19.87 17.47 -7.97
C GLY A 25 -19.92 16.85 -9.37
N SER A 26 -18.92 16.05 -9.75
CA SER A 26 -18.96 15.30 -11.01
C SER A 26 -19.88 14.07 -10.95
N TYR A 27 -20.07 13.49 -9.77
CA TYR A 27 -20.92 12.31 -9.60
C TYR A 27 -22.38 12.69 -9.34
N PHE A 28 -22.64 13.70 -8.52
CA PHE A 28 -23.97 14.19 -8.18
C PHE A 28 -24.17 15.59 -8.79
N PRO A 29 -24.99 15.72 -9.84
CA PRO A 29 -25.24 17.01 -10.47
C PRO A 29 -25.91 17.98 -9.46
N PRO A 30 -25.63 19.29 -9.55
CA PRO A 30 -26.18 20.28 -8.63
C PRO A 30 -27.67 20.54 -8.87
N GLU A 31 -28.15 20.33 -10.10
CA GLU A 31 -29.55 20.45 -10.46
C GLU A 31 -30.34 19.28 -9.88
N PHE A 32 -31.34 19.63 -9.07
CA PHE A 32 -32.17 18.62 -8.42
C PHE A 32 -33.09 17.94 -9.44
N SER A 33 -33.08 16.60 -9.43
CA SER A 33 -34.03 15.79 -10.17
C SER A 33 -34.34 14.51 -9.40
N ILE A 34 -35.63 14.21 -9.25
CA ILE A 34 -36.11 12.94 -8.64
C ILE A 34 -36.06 11.81 -9.66
N THR A 35 -36.24 12.12 -10.95
CA THR A 35 -36.40 11.15 -12.02
C THR A 35 -35.10 10.80 -12.72
N GLU A 36 -34.10 11.68 -12.69
CA GLU A 36 -32.88 11.52 -13.47
C GLU A 36 -31.68 11.11 -12.61
N GLY A 37 -31.10 9.97 -12.97
CA GLY A 37 -29.82 9.50 -12.46
C GLY A 37 -29.76 9.39 -10.93
N ASN A 38 -28.72 9.99 -10.36
CA ASN A 38 -28.39 9.96 -8.94
C ASN A 38 -28.51 11.34 -8.26
N ALA A 39 -29.06 12.34 -8.94
CA ALA A 39 -29.15 13.73 -8.45
C ALA A 39 -29.87 13.80 -7.09
N TRP A 40 -30.99 13.09 -6.94
CA TRP A 40 -31.72 13.03 -5.67
C TRP A 40 -30.90 12.43 -4.51
N MET A 41 -29.87 11.63 -4.77
CA MET A 41 -29.09 10.96 -3.72
C MET A 41 -28.21 11.91 -2.90
N SER A 42 -27.85 13.08 -3.44
CA SER A 42 -27.12 14.13 -2.71
C SER A 42 -28.03 14.98 -1.83
N THR A 43 -29.35 14.84 -1.96
CA THR A 43 -30.33 15.57 -1.15
C THR A 43 -30.72 14.81 0.11
N LEU A 44 -31.00 15.56 1.17
CA LEU A 44 -31.43 15.05 2.48
C LEU A 44 -32.55 15.96 2.99
N ASN A 45 -33.58 15.34 3.56
CA ASN A 45 -34.64 16.04 4.27
C ASN A 45 -34.42 15.89 5.77
N ASN A 46 -34.09 16.99 6.44
CA ASN A 46 -33.96 17.06 7.89
C ASN A 46 -34.51 18.37 8.44
N SER A 47 -34.94 18.34 9.70
CA SER A 47 -35.23 19.55 10.46
C SER A 47 -34.11 19.80 11.47
N VAL A 48 -33.81 21.07 11.70
CA VAL A 48 -32.75 21.52 12.60
C VAL A 48 -33.37 22.29 13.75
N GLN A 49 -33.06 21.88 14.97
CA GLN A 49 -33.46 22.56 16.20
C GLN A 49 -32.21 23.02 16.96
N TYR A 50 -32.16 24.29 17.34
CA TYR A 50 -31.13 24.78 18.27
C TYR A 50 -31.60 24.55 19.71
N VAL A 51 -30.79 23.84 20.49
CA VAL A 51 -31.11 23.52 21.89
C VAL A 51 -29.92 23.82 22.80
N SER A 52 -30.20 24.23 24.02
CA SER A 52 -29.19 24.43 25.07
C SER A 52 -28.99 23.10 25.83
N VAL A 53 -27.75 22.64 25.97
CA VAL A 53 -27.43 21.36 26.62
C VAL A 53 -26.18 21.50 27.48
N ILE A 54 -26.18 20.88 28.66
CA ILE A 54 -24.98 20.70 29.49
C ILE A 54 -24.44 19.30 29.17
N ARG A 55 -23.22 19.21 28.62
CA ARG A 55 -22.61 17.91 28.27
C ARG A 55 -22.16 17.17 29.53
N PRO A 56 -22.12 15.83 29.52
CA PRO A 56 -21.55 15.05 30.62
C PRO A 56 -20.14 15.54 30.95
N GLY A 57 -19.90 15.92 32.22
CA GLY A 57 -18.61 16.42 32.71
C GLY A 57 -18.41 17.94 32.60
N GLU A 58 -19.36 18.69 32.03
CA GLU A 58 -19.29 20.14 31.94
C GLU A 58 -20.27 20.83 32.90
N LYS A 59 -19.98 22.09 33.27
CA LYS A 59 -20.81 22.91 34.17
C LYS A 59 -21.53 24.07 33.47
N VAL A 60 -21.24 24.29 32.19
CA VAL A 60 -21.75 25.43 31.42
C VAL A 60 -22.62 24.92 30.29
N ALA A 61 -23.77 25.56 30.08
CA ALA A 61 -24.67 25.23 28.98
C ALA A 61 -24.07 25.64 27.63
N LYS A 62 -24.23 24.80 26.62
CA LYS A 62 -23.77 25.05 25.25
C LYS A 62 -24.95 25.01 24.30
N LEU A 63 -24.97 25.94 23.35
CA LEU A 63 -25.89 25.87 22.22
C LEU A 63 -25.41 24.79 21.25
N VAL A 64 -26.29 23.84 20.92
CA VAL A 64 -25.99 22.77 19.96
C VAL A 64 -27.06 22.68 18.89
N LYS A 65 -26.65 22.18 17.72
CA LYS A 65 -27.54 21.85 16.60
C LYS A 65 -28.05 20.41 16.78
N ARG A 66 -29.34 20.24 17.00
CA ARG A 66 -30.02 18.93 16.98
C ARG A 66 -30.64 18.72 15.60
N MET A 67 -30.24 17.66 14.91
CA MET A 67 -30.73 17.33 13.58
C MET A 67 -31.70 16.15 13.67
N HIS A 68 -32.89 16.31 13.11
CA HIS A 68 -33.91 15.26 13.03
C HIS A 68 -34.01 14.78 11.58
N TYR A 69 -33.71 13.51 11.35
CA TYR A 69 -33.78 12.90 10.03
C TYR A 69 -35.08 12.11 9.88
N VAL A 70 -35.71 12.23 8.71
CA VAL A 70 -36.92 11.48 8.37
C VAL A 70 -36.63 9.98 8.21
N SER A 71 -35.39 9.61 7.92
CA SER A 71 -34.96 8.21 7.81
C SER A 71 -33.52 7.99 8.25
N PHE A 72 -33.22 6.76 8.66
CA PHE A 72 -31.85 6.31 8.92
C PHE A 72 -30.93 6.47 7.70
N VAL A 73 -31.47 6.25 6.49
CA VAL A 73 -30.71 6.42 5.25
C VAL A 73 -30.28 7.89 5.07
N GLY A 74 -31.17 8.85 5.35
CA GLY A 74 -30.84 10.28 5.32
C GLY A 74 -29.77 10.66 6.34
N MET A 75 -29.85 10.08 7.55
CA MET A 75 -28.83 10.27 8.59
C MET A 75 -27.45 9.76 8.12
N PHE A 76 -27.35 8.54 7.60
CA PHE A 76 -26.07 7.98 7.14
C PHE A 76 -25.50 8.70 5.92
N ARG A 77 -26.34 9.20 5.00
CA ARG A 77 -25.89 10.04 3.89
C ARG A 77 -25.31 11.35 4.40
N SER A 78 -26.01 12.01 5.32
CA SER A 78 -25.53 13.23 5.96
C SER A 78 -24.18 13.01 6.64
N ASP A 79 -24.05 11.96 7.46
CA ASP A 79 -22.80 11.63 8.15
C ASP A 79 -21.65 11.37 7.16
N LEU A 80 -21.92 10.62 6.08
CA LEU A 80 -20.95 10.39 5.01
C LEU A 80 -20.51 11.71 4.34
N PHE A 81 -21.46 12.58 3.97
CA PHE A 81 -21.15 13.82 3.26
C PHE A 81 -20.40 14.82 4.14
N GLU A 82 -20.79 14.97 5.40
CA GLU A 82 -20.03 15.74 6.40
C GLU A 82 -18.62 15.17 6.57
N GLY A 83 -18.47 13.84 6.53
CA GLY A 83 -17.18 13.17 6.49
C GLY A 83 -16.34 13.57 5.27
N LEU A 84 -16.92 13.55 4.06
CA LEU A 84 -16.24 13.94 2.83
C LEU A 84 -15.75 15.39 2.89
N CYS A 85 -16.53 16.30 3.47
CA CYS A 85 -16.17 17.71 3.66
C CYS A 85 -14.86 17.90 4.45
N VAL A 86 -14.53 16.96 5.34
CA VAL A 86 -13.29 16.99 6.14
C VAL A 86 -12.24 15.98 5.65
N GLY A 87 -12.42 15.41 4.47
CA GLY A 87 -11.47 14.47 3.87
C GLY A 87 -11.59 13.03 4.37
N HIS A 88 -12.70 12.67 5.01
CA HIS A 88 -13.00 11.29 5.37
C HIS A 88 -13.70 10.59 4.21
N ALA A 89 -13.29 9.36 3.91
CA ALA A 89 -13.91 8.59 2.83
C ALA A 89 -13.89 7.10 3.11
N PRO A 90 -14.89 6.35 2.62
CA PRO A 90 -14.92 4.91 2.72
C PRO A 90 -13.80 4.31 1.86
N LYS A 91 -13.35 3.13 2.27
CA LYS A 91 -12.34 2.36 1.56
C LYS A 91 -12.56 0.87 1.74
N LYS A 92 -12.21 0.06 0.74
CA LYS A 92 -12.41 -1.39 0.79
C LYS A 92 -11.11 -2.09 1.15
N CYS A 93 -11.13 -2.89 2.22
CA CYS A 93 -9.94 -3.61 2.65
C CYS A 93 -9.56 -4.69 1.63
N ARG A 94 -8.31 -4.66 1.13
CA ARG A 94 -7.80 -5.60 0.13
C ARG A 94 -7.52 -7.02 0.66
N ILE A 95 -7.76 -7.28 1.95
CA ILE A 95 -7.60 -8.60 2.58
C ILE A 95 -8.96 -9.21 2.91
N CYS A 96 -9.79 -8.51 3.69
CA CYS A 96 -11.07 -9.05 4.16
C CYS A 96 -12.29 -8.57 3.37
N GLY A 97 -12.11 -7.66 2.39
CA GLY A 97 -13.20 -7.13 1.57
C GLY A 97 -14.15 -6.16 2.28
N LYS A 98 -14.03 -5.98 3.61
CA LYS A 98 -14.89 -5.07 4.39
C LYS A 98 -14.57 -3.61 4.08
N TRP A 99 -15.61 -2.78 4.06
CA TRP A 99 -15.49 -1.33 4.00
C TRP A 99 -15.04 -0.77 5.36
N PHE A 100 -14.19 0.25 5.34
CA PHE A 100 -13.74 0.97 6.52
C PHE A 100 -13.55 2.46 6.19
N LEU A 101 -13.65 3.32 7.19
CA LEU A 101 -13.47 4.76 7.03
C LEU A 101 -11.99 5.14 7.14
N THR A 102 -11.49 5.97 6.23
CA THR A 102 -10.21 6.67 6.40
C THR A 102 -10.47 8.08 6.86
N THR A 103 -9.72 8.57 7.85
CA THR A 103 -9.86 9.93 8.39
C THR A 103 -8.74 10.88 7.94
N ASN A 104 -7.97 10.49 6.93
CA ASN A 104 -6.91 11.30 6.35
C ASN A 104 -6.70 10.94 4.88
N ALA A 105 -5.93 11.77 4.18
CA ALA A 105 -5.64 11.61 2.76
C ALA A 105 -4.71 10.43 2.42
N ARG A 106 -4.24 9.64 3.39
CA ARG A 106 -3.36 8.50 3.09
C ARG A 106 -4.11 7.40 2.37
N HIS A 107 -3.47 6.77 1.39
CA HIS A 107 -4.00 5.61 0.69
C HIS A 107 -3.87 4.32 1.52
N THR A 108 -4.37 4.31 2.76
CA THR A 108 -4.39 3.11 3.62
C THR A 108 -5.09 1.96 2.89
N LYS A 109 -4.43 0.81 2.69
CA LYS A 109 -4.98 -0.32 1.90
C LYS A 109 -5.77 -1.33 2.72
N TYR A 110 -5.57 -1.32 4.05
CA TYR A 110 -6.04 -2.38 4.94
C TYR A 110 -6.73 -1.79 6.16
N CYS A 111 -7.82 -2.42 6.60
CA CYS A 111 -8.52 -2.04 7.82
C CYS A 111 -7.77 -2.51 9.08
N GLY A 112 -8.20 -2.00 10.24
CA GLY A 112 -7.71 -2.44 11.56
C GLY A 112 -8.34 -3.72 12.10
N GLY A 113 -9.31 -4.30 11.39
CA GLY A 113 -9.99 -5.53 11.83
C GLY A 113 -9.14 -6.79 11.68
N TYR A 114 -9.57 -7.88 12.32
CA TYR A 114 -8.92 -9.19 12.21
C TYR A 114 -9.03 -9.78 10.80
N ALA A 115 -7.92 -10.36 10.33
CA ALA A 115 -7.86 -11.02 9.03
C ALA A 115 -8.62 -12.36 9.09
N PRO A 116 -9.59 -12.59 8.19
CA PRO A 116 -10.32 -13.86 8.14
C PRO A 116 -9.37 -15.03 7.89
N GLY A 117 -9.53 -16.12 8.64
CA GLY A 117 -8.75 -17.34 8.46
C GLY A 117 -7.31 -17.29 8.97
N ASP A 118 -6.87 -16.19 9.59
CA ASP A 118 -5.54 -16.12 10.18
C ASP A 118 -5.48 -16.86 11.53
N LYS A 119 -4.70 -17.95 11.59
CA LYS A 119 -4.53 -18.78 12.80
C LYS A 119 -3.88 -18.05 13.97
N LEU A 120 -3.15 -16.96 13.69
CA LEU A 120 -2.46 -16.15 14.70
C LEU A 120 -3.28 -14.92 15.13
N HIS A 121 -4.55 -14.83 14.70
CA HIS A 121 -5.46 -13.72 15.01
C HIS A 121 -4.85 -12.34 14.74
N ARG A 122 -4.09 -12.20 13.65
CA ARG A 122 -3.49 -10.93 13.22
C ARG A 122 -4.52 -10.05 12.51
N THR A 123 -4.30 -8.74 12.57
CA THR A 123 -5.11 -7.75 11.84
C THR A 123 -4.79 -7.75 10.35
N CYS A 124 -5.75 -7.33 9.52
CA CYS A 124 -5.54 -7.11 8.09
C CYS A 124 -4.32 -6.21 7.84
N ARG A 125 -4.13 -5.16 8.65
CA ARG A 125 -2.96 -4.27 8.53
C ARG A 125 -1.64 -4.99 8.78
N GLN A 126 -1.56 -5.87 9.78
CA GLN A 126 -0.36 -6.67 10.06
C GLN A 126 -0.06 -7.63 8.91
N ILE A 127 -1.06 -8.37 8.42
CA ILE A 127 -0.91 -9.27 7.26
C ILE A 127 -0.49 -8.50 6.01
N GLY A 128 -1.12 -7.34 5.77
CA GLY A 128 -0.79 -6.48 4.64
C GLY A 128 0.65 -5.95 4.70
N ASN A 129 1.15 -5.61 5.88
CA ASN A 129 2.54 -5.19 6.07
C ASN A 129 3.54 -6.33 5.78
N LEU A 130 3.19 -7.57 6.14
CA LEU A 130 4.00 -8.76 5.83
C LEU A 130 4.04 -9.02 4.33
N LYS A 131 2.88 -9.13 3.68
CA LYS A 131 2.78 -9.31 2.22
C LYS A 131 3.47 -8.18 1.45
N GLY A 132 3.29 -6.93 1.90
CA GLY A 132 3.96 -5.77 1.31
C GLY A 132 5.47 -5.74 1.56
N ARG A 133 5.98 -6.40 2.60
CA ARG A 133 7.41 -6.61 2.79
C ARG A 133 7.93 -7.65 1.78
N GLU A 134 7.29 -8.81 1.72
CA GLU A 134 7.64 -9.87 0.75
C GLU A 134 7.66 -9.35 -0.69
N GLN A 135 6.64 -8.58 -1.09
CA GLN A 135 6.59 -7.98 -2.43
C GLN A 135 7.73 -6.99 -2.71
N ARG A 136 8.15 -6.20 -1.72
CA ARG A 136 9.29 -5.28 -1.87
C ARG A 136 10.61 -6.03 -1.96
N GLU A 137 10.76 -7.12 -1.22
CA GLU A 137 11.94 -7.99 -1.26
C GLU A 137 12.01 -8.78 -2.59
N LEU A 138 10.85 -9.09 -3.19
CA LEU A 138 10.72 -9.77 -4.48
C LEU A 138 10.78 -8.84 -5.70
N ALA A 139 10.71 -7.52 -5.52
CA ALA A 139 10.71 -6.57 -6.64
C ALA A 139 11.96 -6.70 -7.51
N ASP A 140 11.84 -6.45 -8.80
CA ASP A 140 12.97 -6.60 -9.75
C ASP A 140 14.03 -5.52 -9.55
N ASP A 141 13.62 -4.33 -9.13
CA ASP A 141 14.49 -3.20 -8.81
C ASP A 141 15.15 -3.29 -7.42
N HIS A 142 15.09 -4.45 -6.75
CA HIS A 142 15.66 -4.63 -5.42
C HIS A 142 17.18 -4.32 -5.40
N PRO A 143 17.71 -3.49 -4.46
CA PRO A 143 19.11 -3.08 -4.46
C PRO A 143 20.12 -4.22 -4.52
N LEU A 144 19.84 -5.35 -3.84
CA LEU A 144 20.70 -6.53 -3.89
C LEU A 144 20.69 -7.22 -5.27
N LYS A 145 19.55 -7.25 -5.96
CA LYS A 145 19.42 -7.78 -7.33
C LYS A 145 20.14 -6.89 -8.34
N GLN A 146 20.07 -5.56 -8.18
CA GLN A 146 20.82 -4.63 -9.04
C GLN A 146 22.34 -4.88 -9.02
N ILE A 147 22.92 -5.15 -7.84
CA ILE A 147 24.36 -5.48 -7.71
C ILE A 147 24.68 -6.78 -8.45
N TYR A 148 23.82 -7.80 -8.29
CA TYR A 148 23.94 -9.08 -8.98
C TYR A 148 23.86 -8.95 -10.50
N GLU A 149 22.88 -8.21 -11.03
CA GLU A 149 22.71 -7.97 -12.46
C GLU A 149 23.89 -7.20 -13.06
N LYS A 150 24.36 -6.13 -12.40
CA LYS A 150 25.57 -5.40 -12.81
C LYS A 150 26.77 -6.34 -12.92
N ARG A 151 26.90 -7.29 -11.98
CA ARG A 151 28.00 -8.25 -11.99
C ARG A 151 27.87 -9.29 -13.10
N LEU A 152 26.68 -9.85 -13.31
CA LEU A 152 26.42 -10.75 -14.44
C LEU A 152 26.73 -10.09 -15.78
N ASN A 153 26.29 -8.83 -15.96
CA ASN A 153 26.57 -8.06 -17.17
C ASN A 153 28.08 -7.87 -17.38
N THR A 154 28.84 -7.66 -16.31
CA THR A 154 30.30 -7.56 -16.37
C THR A 154 30.92 -8.88 -16.79
N ILE A 155 30.54 -9.99 -16.15
CA ILE A 155 31.04 -11.34 -16.47
C ILE A 155 30.73 -11.67 -17.94
N ASN A 156 29.49 -11.47 -18.39
CA ASN A 156 29.07 -11.72 -19.77
C ASN A 156 29.86 -10.87 -20.79
N ARG A 157 30.15 -9.59 -20.47
CA ARG A 157 31.03 -8.77 -21.32
C ARG A 157 32.45 -9.33 -21.40
N TYR A 158 32.99 -9.90 -20.32
CA TYR A 158 34.34 -10.44 -20.30
C TYR A 158 34.43 -11.73 -21.12
N ILE A 159 33.40 -12.59 -21.06
CA ILE A 159 33.26 -13.76 -21.95
C ILE A 159 33.23 -13.32 -23.42
N LYS A 160 32.37 -12.35 -23.76
CA LYS A 160 32.26 -11.84 -25.15
C LYS A 160 33.57 -11.26 -25.69
N ARG A 161 34.44 -10.75 -24.82
CA ARG A 161 35.75 -10.18 -25.17
C ARG A 161 36.88 -11.22 -25.17
N GLY A 162 36.62 -12.48 -24.84
CA GLY A 162 37.64 -13.52 -24.71
C GLY A 162 38.58 -13.35 -23.51
N ALA A 163 38.25 -12.45 -22.56
CA ALA A 163 39.09 -12.13 -21.40
C ALA A 163 38.82 -13.01 -20.17
N LEU A 164 37.86 -13.93 -20.28
CA LEU A 164 37.46 -14.85 -19.21
C LEU A 164 37.06 -16.19 -19.81
N ASP A 165 37.66 -17.25 -19.26
CA ASP A 165 37.35 -18.64 -19.59
C ASP A 165 35.88 -18.98 -19.26
N ALA A 166 35.26 -19.82 -20.08
CA ALA A 166 33.82 -20.14 -19.98
C ALA A 166 33.49 -20.90 -18.70
N ASP A 167 34.32 -21.88 -18.31
CA ASP A 167 34.10 -22.68 -17.10
C ASP A 167 34.27 -21.84 -15.84
N LEU A 168 35.31 -20.98 -15.82
CA LEU A 168 35.50 -20.03 -14.74
C LEU A 168 34.36 -19.01 -14.65
N ALA A 169 33.86 -18.54 -15.78
CA ALA A 169 32.75 -17.60 -15.81
C ALA A 169 31.45 -18.22 -15.27
N GLU A 170 31.18 -19.48 -15.59
CA GLU A 170 30.02 -20.21 -15.06
C GLU A 170 30.11 -20.38 -13.54
N ALA A 171 31.29 -20.75 -13.03
CA ALA A 171 31.56 -20.81 -11.59
C ALA A 171 31.34 -19.45 -10.91
N MET A 172 31.78 -18.35 -11.53
CA MET A 172 31.55 -17.00 -11.01
C MET A 172 30.06 -16.61 -11.01
N LYS A 173 29.28 -16.98 -12.03
CA LYS A 173 27.84 -16.71 -12.08
C LYS A 173 27.08 -17.47 -10.99
N LYS A 174 27.41 -18.76 -10.80
CA LYS A 174 26.84 -19.58 -9.74
C LYS A 174 27.13 -18.98 -8.36
N LEU A 175 28.39 -18.64 -8.10
CA LEU A 175 28.83 -18.05 -6.84
C LEU A 175 28.18 -16.68 -6.56
N ALA A 176 28.04 -15.85 -7.59
CA ALA A 176 27.31 -14.57 -7.50
C ALA A 176 25.82 -14.77 -7.15
N LYS A 177 25.18 -15.80 -7.71
CA LYS A 177 23.77 -16.14 -7.43
C LYS A 177 23.59 -16.62 -5.98
N ASP A 178 24.48 -17.49 -5.52
CA ASP A 178 24.45 -18.02 -4.15
C ASP A 178 24.65 -16.90 -3.12
N LYS A 179 25.58 -15.97 -3.36
CA LYS A 179 25.78 -14.80 -2.51
C LYS A 179 24.57 -13.86 -2.51
N MET A 180 23.92 -13.64 -3.65
CA MET A 180 22.68 -12.86 -3.72
C MET A 180 21.56 -13.50 -2.87
N LEU A 181 21.37 -14.82 -2.98
CA LEU A 181 20.38 -15.55 -2.16
C LEU A 181 20.70 -15.48 -0.67
N ARG A 182 21.99 -15.55 -0.30
CA ARG A 182 22.44 -15.34 1.08
C ARG A 182 22.16 -13.92 1.56
N ALA A 183 22.35 -12.91 0.71
CA ALA A 183 22.06 -11.53 1.06
C ALA A 183 20.55 -11.27 1.22
N LEU A 184 19.70 -11.93 0.43
CA LEU A 184 18.25 -11.86 0.60
C LEU A 184 17.78 -12.46 1.93
N SER A 185 18.48 -13.46 2.47
CA SER A 185 18.11 -14.13 3.73
C SER A 185 18.83 -13.61 4.98
N ASN A 186 19.96 -12.91 4.83
CA ASN A 186 20.79 -12.43 5.94
C ASN A 186 21.07 -10.92 5.84
N VAL A 187 20.38 -10.15 6.68
CA VAL A 187 20.47 -8.67 6.72
C VAL A 187 21.88 -8.17 7.08
N ALA A 188 22.60 -8.85 7.98
CA ALA A 188 23.94 -8.45 8.38
C ALA A 188 24.94 -8.62 7.23
N TYR A 189 24.84 -9.73 6.50
CA TYR A 189 25.64 -9.99 5.30
C TYR A 189 25.30 -9.01 4.17
N ALA A 190 24.01 -8.73 3.94
CA ALA A 190 23.55 -7.79 2.93
C ALA A 190 24.07 -6.36 3.13
N LYS A 191 24.14 -5.89 4.39
CA LYS A 191 24.63 -4.55 4.75
C LYS A 191 26.15 -4.46 4.84
N GLY A 192 26.83 -5.60 4.96
CA GLY A 192 28.28 -5.67 5.17
C GLY A 192 29.01 -6.14 3.92
N ASP A 193 29.37 -7.43 3.94
CA ASP A 193 30.36 -7.97 3.00
C ASP A 193 29.82 -8.25 1.60
N TYR A 194 28.49 -8.30 1.42
CA TYR A 194 27.88 -8.65 0.13
C TYR A 194 28.40 -7.81 -1.04
N GLU A 195 28.38 -6.48 -0.93
CA GLU A 195 28.86 -5.61 -2.02
C GLU A 195 30.35 -5.82 -2.33
N LYS A 196 31.17 -6.02 -1.29
CA LYS A 196 32.61 -6.26 -1.42
C LYS A 196 32.89 -7.60 -2.09
N GLU A 197 32.21 -8.66 -1.64
CA GLU A 197 32.34 -10.01 -2.18
C GLU A 197 31.79 -10.14 -3.60
N MET A 198 30.82 -9.30 -3.97
CA MET A 198 30.30 -9.18 -5.34
C MET A 198 31.26 -8.43 -6.29
N GLY A 199 32.44 -8.00 -5.84
CA GLY A 199 33.48 -7.43 -6.70
C GLY A 199 34.03 -8.45 -7.70
N GLN A 200 34.37 -8.01 -8.93
CA GLN A 200 34.88 -8.90 -9.99
C GLN A 200 36.08 -9.73 -9.52
N THR A 201 37.03 -9.08 -8.86
CA THR A 201 38.28 -9.70 -8.39
C THR A 201 38.03 -10.66 -7.23
N ALA A 202 37.11 -10.31 -6.31
CA ALA A 202 36.73 -11.16 -5.20
C ALA A 202 36.05 -12.45 -5.70
N LEU A 203 35.05 -12.31 -6.58
CA LEU A 203 34.36 -13.45 -7.20
C LEU A 203 35.31 -14.33 -8.01
N LYS A 204 36.21 -13.74 -8.79
CA LYS A 204 37.19 -14.52 -9.58
C LYS A 204 38.13 -15.31 -8.67
N LYS A 205 38.66 -14.68 -7.61
CA LYS A 205 39.55 -15.33 -6.65
C LYS A 205 38.86 -16.48 -5.92
N GLU A 206 37.59 -16.29 -5.54
CA GLU A 206 36.81 -17.32 -4.85
C GLU A 206 36.40 -18.45 -5.80
N ALA A 207 35.94 -18.13 -7.02
CA ALA A 207 35.60 -19.12 -8.03
C ALA A 207 36.80 -20.01 -8.38
N LEU A 208 38.00 -19.43 -8.53
CA LEU A 208 39.23 -20.21 -8.75
C LEU A 208 39.48 -21.22 -7.60
N LYS A 209 39.34 -20.79 -6.34
CA LYS A 209 39.51 -21.70 -5.19
C LYS A 209 38.51 -22.85 -5.20
N VAL A 210 37.27 -22.59 -5.62
CA VAL A 210 36.23 -23.61 -5.74
C VAL A 210 36.56 -24.58 -6.88
N THR A 211 36.98 -24.10 -8.05
CA THR A 211 37.32 -24.96 -9.19
C THR A 211 38.55 -25.84 -8.94
N TYR A 212 39.53 -25.38 -8.15
CA TYR A 212 40.70 -26.19 -7.77
C TYR A 212 40.37 -27.27 -6.73
N ARG A 213 39.34 -27.08 -5.90
CA ARG A 213 38.90 -28.07 -4.89
C ARG A 213 38.17 -29.29 -5.47
N TYR A 214 37.67 -29.21 -6.70
CA TYR A 214 36.97 -30.31 -7.39
C TYR A 214 37.86 -31.05 -8.42
N LYS A 215 39.13 -30.63 -8.60
CA LYS A 215 40.11 -31.27 -9.49
C LYS A 215 41.19 -32.09 -8.74
N GLN A 216 41.09 -32.19 -7.41
CA GLN A 216 41.78 -33.19 -6.58
C GLN A 216 40.78 -34.28 -6.21
#